data_AF-A0A4U9F4Q1-F1
#
_entry.id   AF-A0A4U9F4Q1-F1
#
_cell.length_a   1.000
_cell.length_b   1.000
_cell.length_c   1.000
_cell.angle_alpha   90.00
_cell.angle_beta   90.00
_cell.angle_gamma   90.00
#
_symmetry.space_group_name_H-M   'P 1'
#
loop_
_entity.id
_entity.type
_entity.pdbx_description
1 polymer ?
#
loop_
_entity_poly.entity_id
_entity_poly.type
_entity_poly.pdbx_seq_one_letter_code
_entity_poly.pdbx_strand_id
1 'polypeptide(L)'
;MSSTSRPGERMVHQDFIARIRYSNALPPPPHPPKLLDIPNTGLTSGQYTTPGFASRLAREQPLNIEADAELGMPLDLVGMPGVFDGDERSIQAPAHPPALHPHDRPLLRPIAALGKLKAAEANVSFLRRTEYISSGSSKRKDGGMPSAMLKKVNRIKRVPEPAADSPHAIKRKIDKGFEIAEQEFNDPKRAKHPSKKNLKVVDVSPLIPDLDAFPDTGAYVTIKFHQAPVVSAKQYDRRLLSGLFKPIDRTPDEEEAYEAAVAAHEQDPDNIPKPQNTMNYEYYLAASATAGERFRRKFDVEDADHNDDELYTHQSDAGGCFQFRRLRGYETAQEVEFEAATKYDEEIILSYNEDTFYPNQKAVYYYPVQQKSTVRPQRTKNIARNIGIAEEEQVIDQLDITVEDPTEEVREMIKAHHDHPLGGGPAEEEEEHHEGQDAEGEEDVDHRGSSPAARRSRSVSEERDAEGEDDD
;
A
#
# COMPACT_ATOMS: atom_id res chain seq x y z
N MET A 1 -65.75 -13.49 -47.03
CA MET A 1 -67.14 -13.72 -46.60
C MET A 1 -67.55 -15.09 -47.07
N SER A 2 -67.73 -16.00 -46.13
CA SER A 2 -68.19 -17.36 -46.35
C SER A 2 -69.71 -17.39 -46.59
N SER A 3 -70.17 -18.49 -47.18
CA SER A 3 -71.45 -19.19 -46.95
C SER A 3 -72.20 -19.48 -48.26
N THR A 4 -73.00 -20.54 -48.45
CA THR A 4 -73.24 -21.81 -47.75
C THR A 4 -74.36 -22.51 -48.55
N SER A 5 -74.22 -23.84 -48.71
CA SER A 5 -75.24 -24.93 -48.83
C SER A 5 -76.44 -24.88 -49.81
N ARG A 6 -76.79 -26.06 -50.36
CA ARG A 6 -77.83 -26.96 -49.77
C ARG A 6 -77.83 -28.37 -50.42
N PRO A 7 -78.26 -29.42 -49.69
CA PRO A 7 -78.25 -30.82 -50.13
C PRO A 7 -79.61 -31.24 -50.73
N GLY A 8 -79.61 -32.08 -51.76
CA GLY A 8 -80.79 -32.88 -52.09
C GLY A 8 -81.14 -33.23 -53.54
N GLU A 9 -80.27 -33.06 -54.56
CA GLU A 9 -80.67 -33.36 -55.95
C GLU A 9 -79.82 -34.45 -56.63
N ARG A 10 -80.51 -35.39 -57.28
CA ARG A 10 -79.97 -36.58 -57.96
C ARG A 10 -79.06 -36.16 -59.13
N MET A 11 -77.80 -36.58 -59.08
CA MET A 11 -76.75 -36.14 -60.00
C MET A 11 -76.95 -36.75 -61.40
N VAL A 12 -77.27 -35.90 -62.38
CA VAL A 12 -77.17 -36.20 -63.82
C VAL A 12 -75.75 -35.83 -64.26
N HIS A 13 -74.97 -36.80 -64.73
CA HIS A 13 -73.63 -36.54 -65.25
C HIS A 13 -73.71 -35.82 -66.60
N GLN A 14 -73.66 -34.49 -66.56
CA GLN A 14 -73.34 -33.65 -67.69
C GLN A 14 -71.82 -33.47 -67.71
N ASP A 15 -71.11 -34.27 -68.50
CA ASP A 15 -69.68 -34.04 -68.71
C ASP A 15 -69.40 -33.29 -70.01
N PHE A 16 -68.38 -32.45 -69.94
CA PHE A 16 -67.98 -31.52 -70.99
C PHE A 16 -67.32 -32.26 -72.15
N ILE A 17 -67.97 -32.26 -73.33
CA ILE A 17 -67.41 -32.88 -74.53
C ILE A 17 -66.38 -31.93 -75.15
N ALA A 18 -65.12 -32.11 -74.78
CA ALA A 18 -63.99 -31.46 -75.44
C ALA A 18 -63.26 -32.43 -76.37
N ARG A 19 -62.97 -32.00 -77.60
CA ARG A 19 -62.19 -32.80 -78.55
C ARG A 19 -60.73 -32.81 -78.13
N ILE A 20 -60.32 -33.89 -77.47
CA ILE A 20 -58.92 -34.11 -77.10
C ILE A 20 -58.14 -34.44 -78.38
N ARG A 21 -57.25 -33.52 -78.81
CA ARG A 21 -56.25 -33.77 -79.84
C ARG A 21 -54.86 -33.66 -79.24
N TYR A 22 -54.04 -34.66 -79.48
CA TYR A 22 -52.63 -34.63 -79.12
C TYR A 22 -51.87 -33.93 -80.25
N SER A 23 -51.16 -32.86 -79.93
CA SER A 23 -50.22 -32.19 -80.84
C SER A 23 -48.81 -32.38 -80.28
N ASN A 24 -47.89 -32.83 -81.13
CA ASN A 24 -46.47 -32.89 -80.82
C ASN A 24 -45.71 -31.90 -81.72
N ALA A 25 -46.03 -30.61 -81.58
CA ALA A 25 -45.28 -29.57 -82.27
C ALA A 25 -43.86 -29.56 -81.69
N LEU A 26 -42.88 -29.95 -82.52
CA LEU A 26 -41.49 -29.95 -82.10
C LEU A 26 -41.03 -28.51 -81.84
N PRO A 27 -40.23 -28.28 -80.78
CA PRO A 27 -39.65 -26.96 -80.56
C PRO A 27 -38.75 -26.58 -81.73
N PRO A 28 -38.66 -25.29 -82.09
CA PRO A 28 -37.68 -24.85 -83.07
C PRO A 28 -36.26 -25.19 -82.59
N PRO A 29 -35.31 -25.45 -83.51
CA PRO A 29 -33.96 -25.86 -83.14
C PRO A 29 -33.31 -24.81 -82.22
N PRO A 30 -32.70 -25.24 -81.10
CA PRO A 30 -32.33 -24.35 -80.00
C PRO A 30 -31.08 -23.48 -80.23
N HIS A 31 -30.38 -23.65 -81.36
CA HIS A 31 -29.14 -22.94 -81.74
C HIS A 31 -28.23 -22.57 -80.54
N PRO A 32 -27.80 -23.54 -79.73
CA PRO A 32 -26.97 -23.25 -78.58
C PRO A 32 -25.63 -22.64 -79.04
N PRO A 33 -25.00 -21.80 -78.21
CA PRO A 33 -23.70 -21.23 -78.54
C PRO A 33 -22.69 -22.35 -78.79
N LYS A 34 -21.90 -22.21 -79.86
CA LYS A 34 -20.86 -23.19 -80.19
C LYS A 34 -19.69 -23.02 -79.23
N LEU A 35 -19.35 -24.08 -78.50
CA LEU A 35 -18.13 -24.10 -77.71
C LEU A 35 -16.94 -24.21 -78.66
N LEU A 36 -15.93 -23.39 -78.42
CA LEU A 36 -14.66 -23.44 -79.14
C LEU A 36 -13.69 -24.34 -78.38
N ASP A 37 -12.88 -25.09 -79.10
CA ASP A 37 -11.81 -25.87 -78.49
C ASP A 37 -10.72 -24.94 -77.98
N ILE A 38 -10.50 -24.97 -76.67
CA ILE A 38 -9.43 -24.21 -76.03
C ILE A 38 -8.12 -24.99 -76.24
N PRO A 39 -7.08 -24.37 -76.83
CA PRO A 39 -5.81 -25.06 -77.04
C PRO A 39 -5.19 -25.44 -75.69
N ASN A 40 -4.92 -26.73 -75.51
CA ASN A 40 -4.32 -27.30 -74.31
C ASN A 40 -3.01 -28.03 -74.64
N THR A 41 -2.05 -28.03 -73.73
CA THR A 41 -0.81 -28.80 -73.84
C THR A 41 -1.08 -30.26 -73.53
N GLY A 42 -1.57 -30.99 -74.54
CA GLY A 42 -1.76 -32.43 -74.46
C GLY A 42 -0.43 -33.20 -74.33
N LEU A 43 -0.52 -34.53 -74.25
CA LEU A 43 0.65 -35.41 -74.13
C LEU A 43 1.65 -35.26 -75.30
N THR A 44 1.17 -34.85 -76.48
CA THR A 44 1.98 -34.55 -77.67
C THR A 44 2.80 -33.26 -77.56
N SER A 45 2.46 -32.37 -76.61
CA SER A 45 3.20 -31.12 -76.36
C SER A 45 4.54 -31.33 -75.66
N GLY A 46 4.89 -32.57 -75.28
CA GLY A 46 6.19 -32.92 -74.71
C GLY A 46 6.35 -32.60 -73.22
N GLN A 47 5.60 -31.64 -72.67
CA GLN A 47 5.74 -31.18 -71.29
C GLN A 47 5.67 -32.33 -70.26
N TYR A 48 4.70 -33.24 -70.42
CA TYR A 48 4.51 -34.38 -69.50
C TYR A 48 5.35 -35.61 -69.82
N THR A 49 5.91 -35.70 -71.03
CA THR A 49 6.73 -36.83 -71.48
C THR A 49 8.23 -36.54 -71.40
N THR A 50 8.62 -35.30 -71.08
CA THR A 50 10.03 -34.95 -70.85
C THR A 50 10.57 -35.60 -69.57
N PRO A 51 11.83 -36.07 -69.56
CA PRO A 51 12.48 -36.59 -68.35
C PRO A 51 12.51 -35.58 -67.19
N GLY A 52 12.50 -34.28 -67.50
CA GLY A 52 12.44 -33.21 -66.51
C GLY A 52 11.19 -33.25 -65.62
N PHE A 53 10.05 -33.69 -66.15
CA PHE A 53 8.80 -33.84 -65.38
C PHE A 53 8.94 -34.90 -64.27
N ALA A 54 9.69 -35.98 -64.53
CA ALA A 54 9.96 -37.04 -63.57
C ALA A 54 11.15 -36.76 -62.63
N SER A 55 11.87 -35.65 -62.81
CA SER A 55 13.09 -35.35 -62.03
C SER A 55 12.83 -35.22 -60.52
N ARG A 56 11.66 -34.71 -60.13
CA ARG A 56 11.25 -34.61 -58.72
C ARG A 56 11.06 -36.00 -58.11
N LEU A 57 10.38 -36.89 -58.83
CA LEU A 57 10.17 -38.28 -58.44
C LEU A 57 11.49 -39.04 -58.34
N ALA A 58 12.43 -38.79 -59.25
CA ALA A 58 13.74 -39.43 -59.20
C ALA A 58 14.57 -38.99 -57.99
N ARG A 59 14.45 -37.72 -57.57
CA ARG A 59 15.21 -37.16 -56.43
C ARG A 59 14.66 -37.54 -55.05
N GLU A 60 13.38 -37.92 -54.95
CA GLU A 60 12.79 -38.40 -53.70
C GLU A 60 13.01 -39.89 -53.47
N GLN A 61 13.49 -40.64 -54.48
CA GLN A 61 13.87 -42.02 -54.29
C GLN A 61 15.01 -42.10 -53.26
N PRO A 62 14.89 -42.95 -52.22
CA PRO A 62 15.97 -43.18 -51.27
C PRO A 62 17.25 -43.58 -52.01
N LEU A 63 18.34 -42.88 -51.71
CA LEU A 63 19.64 -43.21 -52.30
C LEU A 63 20.09 -44.56 -51.77
N ASN A 64 20.59 -45.41 -52.66
CA ASN A 64 21.27 -46.61 -52.24
C ASN A 64 22.58 -46.22 -51.54
N ILE A 65 22.76 -46.70 -50.31
CA ILE A 65 23.98 -46.52 -49.51
C ILE A 65 24.88 -47.77 -49.55
N GLU A 66 24.44 -48.84 -50.23
CA GLU A 66 25.24 -50.02 -50.49
C GLU A 66 26.28 -49.71 -51.57
N ALA A 67 27.52 -49.47 -51.15
CA ALA A 67 28.62 -49.08 -52.03
C ALA A 67 29.17 -50.27 -52.84
N ASP A 68 29.40 -51.39 -52.17
CA ASP A 68 29.87 -52.66 -52.74
C ASP A 68 29.30 -53.83 -51.91
N ALA A 69 29.68 -55.07 -52.26
CA ALA A 69 29.22 -56.27 -51.58
C ALA A 69 29.65 -56.37 -50.10
N GLU A 70 30.64 -55.57 -49.67
CA GLU A 70 31.19 -55.55 -48.30
C GLU A 70 30.89 -54.22 -47.59
N LEU A 71 29.92 -53.44 -48.09
CA LEU A 71 29.49 -52.13 -47.57
C LEU A 71 30.65 -51.14 -47.37
N GLY A 72 31.65 -51.16 -48.25
CA GLY A 72 32.83 -50.31 -48.20
C GLY A 72 33.85 -50.67 -47.11
N MET A 73 33.71 -51.84 -46.48
CA MET A 73 34.66 -52.37 -45.49
C MET A 73 35.29 -53.67 -46.00
N PRO A 74 36.31 -53.60 -46.87
CA PRO A 74 36.84 -54.77 -47.53
C PRO A 74 37.53 -55.73 -46.54
N LEU A 75 37.12 -57.01 -46.54
CA LEU A 75 37.67 -58.04 -45.65
C LEU A 75 38.76 -58.84 -46.36
N ASP A 76 39.96 -58.26 -46.44
CA ASP A 76 41.14 -58.90 -47.02
C ASP A 76 42.16 -59.30 -45.95
N LEU A 77 42.61 -60.56 -45.98
CA LEU A 77 43.65 -61.10 -45.10
C LEU A 77 45.06 -60.94 -45.69
N VAL A 78 45.16 -60.59 -46.98
CA VAL A 78 46.43 -60.41 -47.69
C VAL A 78 47.19 -59.21 -47.09
N GLY A 79 48.41 -59.47 -46.60
CA GLY A 79 49.25 -58.44 -45.97
C GLY A 79 49.12 -58.34 -44.45
N MET A 80 48.18 -59.07 -43.84
CA MET A 80 48.10 -59.17 -42.37
C MET A 80 49.22 -60.09 -41.84
N PRO A 81 50.02 -59.66 -40.86
CA PRO A 81 51.09 -60.49 -40.32
C PRO A 81 50.56 -61.79 -39.68
N GLY A 82 51.17 -62.93 -40.02
CA GLY A 82 51.01 -64.21 -39.33
C GLY A 82 49.74 -65.02 -39.66
N VAL A 83 48.76 -64.45 -40.35
CA VAL A 83 47.45 -65.09 -40.56
C VAL A 83 47.51 -66.37 -41.39
N PHE A 84 48.40 -66.45 -42.38
CA PHE A 84 48.59 -67.67 -43.20
C PHE A 84 49.46 -68.73 -42.51
N ASP A 85 50.15 -68.36 -41.43
CA ASP A 85 51.01 -69.24 -40.62
C ASP A 85 50.28 -69.79 -39.37
N GLY A 86 48.99 -69.45 -39.20
CA GLY A 86 48.15 -69.85 -38.07
C GLY A 86 48.17 -68.90 -36.87
N ASP A 87 48.82 -67.73 -36.97
CA ASP A 87 48.78 -66.68 -35.94
C ASP A 87 47.74 -65.59 -36.31
N GLU A 88 46.56 -65.68 -35.69
CA GLU A 88 45.43 -64.75 -35.90
C GLU A 88 45.48 -63.49 -35.02
N ARG A 89 46.57 -63.25 -34.27
CA ARG A 89 46.63 -62.12 -33.32
C ARG A 89 46.41 -60.75 -33.95
N SER A 90 46.74 -60.58 -35.23
CA SER A 90 46.60 -59.31 -35.95
C SER A 90 45.14 -58.89 -36.20
N ILE A 91 44.19 -59.83 -36.16
CA ILE A 91 42.75 -59.60 -36.35
C ILE A 91 41.93 -59.80 -35.07
N GLN A 92 42.57 -60.24 -33.98
CA GLN A 92 41.90 -60.45 -32.71
C GLN A 92 41.81 -59.17 -31.88
N ALA A 93 40.68 -58.99 -31.20
CA ALA A 93 40.53 -57.91 -30.24
C ALA A 93 41.51 -58.11 -29.06
N PRO A 94 42.09 -57.03 -28.51
CA PRO A 94 42.96 -57.12 -27.35
C PRO A 94 42.19 -57.65 -26.12
N ALA A 95 42.88 -58.39 -25.25
CA ALA A 95 42.27 -58.97 -24.05
C ALA A 95 41.73 -57.91 -23.06
N HIS A 96 42.32 -56.71 -23.06
CA HIS A 96 41.84 -55.57 -22.29
C HIS A 96 41.25 -54.51 -23.24
N PRO A 97 39.97 -54.14 -23.11
CA PRO A 97 39.36 -53.13 -23.96
C PRO A 97 40.04 -51.76 -23.75
N PRO A 98 40.41 -51.03 -24.81
CA PRO A 98 41.02 -49.72 -24.68
C PRO A 98 40.04 -48.67 -24.16
N ALA A 99 40.57 -47.54 -23.66
CA ALA A 99 39.74 -46.39 -23.31
C ALA A 99 39.06 -45.81 -24.57
N LEU A 100 37.76 -45.57 -24.50
CA LEU A 100 36.96 -45.08 -25.63
C LEU A 100 37.33 -43.64 -25.99
N HIS A 101 37.55 -43.37 -27.29
CA HIS A 101 37.76 -42.01 -27.77
C HIS A 101 36.45 -41.20 -27.67
N PRO A 102 36.50 -39.89 -27.34
CA PRO A 102 35.29 -39.05 -27.27
C PRO A 102 34.46 -39.02 -28.56
N HIS A 103 35.08 -39.14 -29.74
CA HIS A 103 34.37 -39.22 -31.03
C HIS A 103 33.67 -40.55 -31.29
N ASP A 104 34.08 -41.64 -30.62
CA ASP A 104 33.46 -42.97 -30.79
C ASP A 104 32.30 -43.19 -29.83
N ARG A 105 32.29 -42.44 -28.71
CA ARG A 105 31.23 -42.52 -27.70
C ARG A 105 29.80 -42.32 -28.26
N PRO A 106 29.55 -41.40 -29.21
CA PRO A 106 28.24 -41.27 -29.84
C PRO A 106 27.86 -42.42 -30.78
N LEU A 107 28.84 -43.10 -31.39
CA LEU A 107 28.65 -44.22 -32.31
C LEU A 107 28.24 -45.50 -31.58
N LEU A 108 28.72 -45.68 -30.35
CA LEU A 108 28.43 -46.83 -29.49
C LEU A 108 27.10 -46.71 -28.72
N ARG A 109 26.28 -45.69 -29.00
CA ARG A 109 24.98 -45.53 -28.32
C ARG A 109 24.02 -46.64 -28.75
N PRO A 110 23.35 -47.33 -27.80
CA PRO A 110 22.36 -48.34 -28.15
C PRO A 110 21.17 -47.69 -28.88
N ILE A 111 20.50 -48.44 -29.74
CA ILE A 111 19.38 -47.93 -30.56
C ILE A 111 18.28 -47.27 -29.71
N ALA A 112 18.05 -47.78 -28.49
CA ALA A 112 17.09 -47.19 -27.54
C ALA A 112 17.45 -45.74 -27.11
N ALA A 113 18.74 -45.38 -27.12
CA ALA A 113 19.23 -44.06 -26.75
C ALA A 113 19.22 -43.05 -27.91
N LEU A 114 18.94 -43.50 -29.14
CA LEU A 114 18.74 -42.62 -30.32
C LEU A 114 17.32 -42.03 -30.38
N GLY A 115 16.47 -42.33 -29.38
CA GLY A 115 15.11 -41.82 -29.27
C GLY A 115 15.04 -40.29 -29.17
N LYS A 116 13.85 -39.76 -29.47
CA LYS A 116 13.58 -38.32 -29.40
C LYS A 116 13.88 -37.83 -27.98
N LEU A 117 14.82 -36.89 -27.85
CA LEU A 117 15.01 -36.12 -26.62
C LEU A 117 13.65 -35.58 -26.19
N LYS A 118 13.24 -35.88 -24.95
CA LYS A 118 12.01 -35.36 -24.36
C LYS A 118 12.02 -33.85 -24.57
N ALA A 119 11.12 -33.33 -25.40
CA ALA A 119 11.05 -31.91 -25.68
C ALA A 119 10.99 -31.18 -24.34
N ALA A 120 11.92 -30.25 -24.10
CA ALA A 120 11.91 -29.42 -22.91
C ALA A 120 10.51 -28.82 -22.78
N GLU A 121 9.89 -28.95 -21.60
CA GLU A 121 8.55 -28.46 -21.35
C GLU A 121 8.48 -26.98 -21.76
N ALA A 122 7.77 -26.71 -22.84
CA ALA A 122 7.62 -25.35 -23.34
C ALA A 122 6.85 -24.56 -22.28
N ASN A 123 7.47 -23.50 -21.75
CA ASN A 123 6.84 -22.59 -20.81
C ASN A 123 5.79 -21.76 -21.56
N VAL A 124 4.57 -22.29 -21.60
CA VAL A 124 3.45 -21.67 -22.30
C VAL A 124 2.61 -20.88 -21.30
N SER A 125 2.42 -19.58 -21.56
CA SER A 125 1.78 -18.65 -20.61
C SER A 125 0.32 -18.96 -20.27
N PHE A 126 -0.37 -19.72 -21.13
CA PHE A 126 -1.76 -20.13 -20.89
C PHE A 126 -1.88 -21.44 -20.09
N LEU A 127 -0.82 -22.24 -20.00
CA LEU A 127 -0.87 -23.54 -19.34
C LEU A 127 -0.41 -23.41 -17.88
N ARG A 128 -1.36 -23.31 -16.96
CA ARG A 128 -1.08 -23.33 -15.51
C ARG A 128 -0.86 -24.76 -15.03
N ARG A 129 0.05 -24.92 -14.07
CA ARG A 129 0.25 -26.20 -13.36
C ARG A 129 -1.00 -26.54 -12.55
N THR A 130 -1.34 -27.81 -12.48
CA THR A 130 -2.44 -28.31 -11.65
C THR A 130 -2.07 -28.19 -10.17
N GLU A 131 -2.94 -27.60 -9.36
CA GLU A 131 -2.80 -27.63 -7.91
C GLU A 131 -3.35 -28.96 -7.36
N TYR A 132 -2.60 -29.59 -6.46
CA TYR A 132 -3.07 -30.77 -5.73
C TYR A 132 -3.68 -30.35 -4.40
N ILE A 133 -4.73 -31.04 -3.97
CA ILE A 133 -5.40 -30.79 -2.69
C ILE A 133 -4.40 -31.05 -1.56
N SER A 134 -3.83 -29.98 -1.01
CA SER A 134 -2.98 -30.03 0.17
C SER A 134 -3.79 -29.61 1.39
N SER A 135 -3.61 -30.30 2.51
CA SER A 135 -4.35 -30.09 3.76
C SER A 135 -4.09 -28.74 4.45
N GLY A 136 -3.32 -27.85 3.81
CA GLY A 136 -2.89 -26.56 4.31
C GLY A 136 -3.39 -25.34 3.53
N SER A 137 -4.42 -25.46 2.67
CA SER A 137 -5.01 -24.31 2.01
C SER A 137 -5.61 -23.36 3.05
N SER A 138 -5.08 -22.13 3.09
CA SER A 138 -5.49 -21.02 3.94
C SER A 138 -7.02 -20.94 4.05
N LYS A 139 -7.55 -21.06 5.26
CA LYS A 139 -8.93 -20.66 5.56
C LYS A 139 -9.09 -19.20 5.18
N ARG A 140 -9.69 -18.93 4.02
CA ARG A 140 -10.37 -17.65 3.79
C ARG A 140 -11.45 -17.58 4.88
N LYS A 141 -11.28 -16.65 5.82
CA LYS A 141 -12.34 -16.29 6.76
C LYS A 141 -13.37 -15.54 5.94
N ASP A 142 -14.36 -16.26 5.44
CA ASP A 142 -15.61 -15.67 5.00
C ASP A 142 -16.76 -16.49 5.59
N GLY A 143 -17.70 -15.77 6.19
CA GLY A 143 -19.05 -16.17 6.60
C GLY A 143 -19.30 -17.57 7.20
N GLY A 144 -19.53 -17.60 8.53
CA GLY A 144 -20.58 -18.38 9.21
C GLY A 144 -20.77 -19.87 8.88
N MET A 145 -20.23 -20.75 9.74
CA MET A 145 -20.92 -21.89 10.37
C MET A 145 -19.96 -22.65 11.30
N PRO A 146 -20.41 -23.16 12.47
CA PRO A 146 -19.53 -23.72 13.49
C PRO A 146 -19.23 -25.20 13.24
N SER A 147 -18.20 -25.50 12.45
CA SER A 147 -17.52 -26.80 12.54
C SER A 147 -16.32 -26.68 13.48
N ALA A 148 -16.63 -26.53 14.76
CA ALA A 148 -15.66 -26.55 15.85
C ALA A 148 -15.68 -27.95 16.51
N MET A 149 -15.32 -28.98 15.77
CA MET A 149 -14.93 -30.26 16.39
C MET A 149 -13.85 -30.92 15.52
N LEU A 150 -12.77 -31.30 16.20
CA LEU A 150 -11.55 -31.96 15.69
C LEU A 150 -10.62 -31.08 14.85
N LYS A 151 -9.82 -30.28 15.57
CA LYS A 151 -8.36 -30.21 15.37
C LYS A 151 -7.74 -29.57 16.61
N LYS A 152 -7.44 -30.38 17.63
CA LYS A 152 -6.44 -30.04 18.64
C LYS A 152 -5.10 -29.97 17.93
N VAL A 153 -4.79 -28.82 17.36
CA VAL A 153 -3.40 -28.44 17.11
C VAL A 153 -2.77 -28.37 18.49
N ASN A 154 -1.73 -29.16 18.73
CA ASN A 154 -0.81 -28.99 19.85
C ASN A 154 -0.16 -27.60 19.73
N ARG A 155 -0.91 -26.54 20.03
CA ARG A 155 -0.31 -25.36 20.61
C ARG A 155 0.15 -25.84 21.97
N ILE A 156 1.46 -25.90 22.17
CA ILE A 156 2.04 -25.90 23.52
C ILE A 156 1.34 -24.73 24.21
N LYS A 157 0.36 -25.05 25.07
CA LYS A 157 -0.25 -24.04 25.93
C LYS A 157 0.91 -23.57 26.78
N ARG A 158 1.41 -22.36 26.53
CA ARG A 158 2.28 -21.67 27.47
C ARG A 158 1.51 -21.73 28.79
N VAL A 159 2.05 -22.49 29.74
CA VAL A 159 1.50 -22.53 31.09
C VAL A 159 1.51 -21.08 31.56
N PRO A 160 0.36 -20.51 31.96
CA PRO A 160 0.34 -19.17 32.53
C PRO A 160 1.33 -19.17 33.69
N GLU A 161 2.36 -18.35 33.59
CA GLU A 161 3.31 -18.18 34.67
C GLU A 161 2.53 -17.64 35.88
N PRO A 162 2.57 -18.30 37.06
CA PRO A 162 1.91 -17.77 38.24
C PRO A 162 2.47 -16.37 38.53
N ALA A 163 1.59 -15.39 38.76
CA ALA A 163 1.93 -13.96 38.92
C ALA A 163 2.48 -13.26 37.65
N ALA A 164 2.00 -13.65 36.45
CA ALA A 164 2.34 -13.00 35.18
C ALA A 164 2.09 -11.47 35.16
N ASP A 165 1.16 -10.98 35.99
CA ASP A 165 0.76 -9.57 36.12
C ASP A 165 1.46 -8.86 37.29
N SER A 166 2.39 -9.52 37.99
CA SER A 166 3.18 -8.85 39.02
C SER A 166 4.11 -7.81 38.39
N PRO A 167 4.30 -6.62 39.01
CA PRO A 167 5.16 -5.56 38.46
C PRO A 167 6.59 -6.03 38.14
N HIS A 168 7.14 -6.92 38.97
CA HIS A 168 8.46 -7.51 38.76
C HIS A 168 8.52 -8.41 37.52
N ALA A 169 7.47 -9.21 37.27
CA ALA A 169 7.40 -10.05 36.08
C ALA A 169 7.21 -9.21 34.80
N ILE A 170 6.43 -8.13 34.88
CA ILE A 170 6.26 -7.17 33.79
C ILE A 170 7.60 -6.51 33.45
N LYS A 171 8.29 -5.92 34.45
CA LYS A 171 9.62 -5.33 34.28
C LYS A 171 10.59 -6.29 33.60
N ARG A 172 10.70 -7.52 34.10
CA ARG A 172 11.60 -8.52 33.53
C ARG A 172 11.27 -8.87 32.08
N LYS A 173 9.99 -8.88 31.69
CA LYS A 173 9.55 -9.11 30.31
C LYS A 173 9.90 -7.92 29.41
N ILE A 174 9.77 -6.70 29.92
CA ILE A 174 10.16 -5.46 29.24
C ILE A 174 11.67 -5.47 28.99
N ASP A 175 12.48 -5.66 30.04
CA ASP A 175 13.95 -5.72 29.95
C ASP A 175 14.39 -6.78 28.93
N LYS A 176 13.80 -7.97 28.99
CA LYS A 176 14.06 -9.05 28.02
C LYS A 176 13.67 -8.68 26.58
N GLY A 177 12.63 -7.87 26.39
CA GLY A 177 12.23 -7.37 25.08
C GLY A 177 13.33 -6.51 24.45
N PHE A 178 13.87 -5.57 25.23
CA PHE A 178 14.99 -4.72 24.81
C PHE A 178 16.27 -5.53 24.56
N GLU A 179 16.63 -6.47 25.45
CA GLU A 179 17.79 -7.35 25.25
C GLU A 179 17.70 -8.17 23.95
N ILE A 180 16.51 -8.68 23.62
CA ILE A 180 16.29 -9.42 22.36
C ILE A 180 16.42 -8.48 21.17
N ALA A 181 15.82 -7.30 21.22
CA ALA A 181 15.87 -6.32 20.14
C ALA A 181 17.31 -5.86 19.87
N GLU A 182 18.10 -5.58 20.91
CA GLU A 182 19.52 -5.23 20.80
C GLU A 182 20.35 -6.35 20.17
N GLN A 183 20.11 -7.61 20.57
CA GLN A 183 20.80 -8.76 20.01
C GLN A 183 20.44 -9.02 18.54
N GLU A 184 19.17 -8.80 18.15
CA GLU A 184 18.72 -8.92 16.77
C GLU A 184 19.16 -7.74 15.89
N PHE A 185 19.31 -6.55 16.47
CA PHE A 185 19.90 -5.38 15.82
C PHE A 185 21.39 -5.59 15.51
N ASN A 186 22.17 -6.06 16.49
CA ASN A 186 23.60 -6.34 16.33
C ASN A 186 23.89 -7.56 15.45
N ASP A 187 23.06 -8.61 15.50
CA ASP A 187 23.14 -9.77 14.61
C ASP A 187 21.79 -10.09 13.92
N PRO A 188 21.51 -9.46 12.76
CA PRO A 188 20.26 -9.66 12.02
C PRO A 188 20.02 -11.10 11.55
N LYS A 189 21.03 -11.97 11.56
CA LYS A 189 20.88 -13.40 11.18
C LYS A 189 20.12 -14.20 12.22
N ARG A 190 20.06 -13.70 13.46
CA ARG A 190 19.38 -14.33 14.58
C ARG A 190 17.86 -14.20 14.46
N ALA A 191 17.40 -13.08 13.92
CA ALA A 191 16.00 -12.84 13.64
C ALA A 191 15.48 -13.80 12.55
N LYS A 192 14.42 -14.53 12.87
CA LYS A 192 13.77 -15.49 11.96
C LYS A 192 12.31 -15.15 11.78
N HIS A 193 11.84 -15.16 10.54
CA HIS A 193 10.44 -14.89 10.28
C HIS A 193 9.54 -15.93 10.99
N PRO A 194 8.50 -15.51 11.75
CA PRO A 194 7.68 -16.38 12.59
C PRO A 194 7.06 -17.58 11.86
N SER A 195 6.54 -17.36 10.64
CA SER A 195 5.94 -18.42 9.81
C SER A 195 6.89 -19.04 8.77
N LYS A 196 7.71 -18.24 8.08
CA LYS A 196 8.56 -18.65 6.96
C LYS A 196 10.04 -18.61 7.35
N LYS A 197 10.51 -19.64 8.07
CA LYS A 197 11.87 -19.70 8.64
C LYS A 197 13.04 -19.62 7.64
N ASN A 198 12.77 -19.75 6.35
CA ASN A 198 13.77 -19.66 5.28
C ASN A 198 14.02 -18.23 4.79
N LEU A 199 13.20 -17.26 5.24
CA LEU A 199 13.43 -15.85 4.93
C LEU A 199 14.58 -15.29 5.76
N LYS A 200 15.30 -14.34 5.17
CA LYS A 200 16.42 -13.63 5.78
C LYS A 200 16.03 -12.17 5.96
N VAL A 201 16.50 -11.56 7.04
CA VAL A 201 16.34 -10.13 7.29
C VAL A 201 17.12 -9.34 6.25
N VAL A 202 16.50 -8.27 5.74
CA VAL A 202 17.09 -7.38 4.73
C VAL A 202 17.64 -6.12 5.39
N ASP A 203 16.86 -5.50 6.27
CA ASP A 203 17.23 -4.29 6.99
C ASP A 203 16.63 -4.33 8.40
N VAL A 204 17.30 -3.67 9.34
CA VAL A 204 16.83 -3.47 10.71
C VAL A 204 17.01 -2.00 11.06
N SER A 205 15.92 -1.31 11.36
CA SER A 205 15.93 0.08 11.80
C SER A 205 15.34 0.14 13.21
N PRO A 206 16.04 0.75 14.19
CA PRO A 206 15.51 0.91 15.54
C PRO A 206 14.35 1.91 15.53
N LEU A 207 13.38 1.73 16.43
CA LEU A 207 12.27 2.66 16.65
C LEU A 207 12.53 3.42 17.95
N ILE A 208 12.72 4.74 17.88
CA ILE A 208 13.24 5.56 18.98
C ILE A 208 12.38 6.84 19.11
N PRO A 209 12.06 7.31 20.34
CA PRO A 209 11.40 8.60 20.51
C PRO A 209 12.35 9.73 20.11
N ASP A 210 11.82 10.74 19.43
CA ASP A 210 12.56 11.96 19.13
C ASP A 210 12.17 13.04 20.15
N LEU A 211 12.98 13.18 21.19
CA LEU A 211 12.71 14.11 22.29
C LEU A 211 13.10 15.56 21.93
N ASP A 212 13.98 15.73 20.95
CA ASP A 212 14.50 17.05 20.54
C ASP A 212 13.56 17.79 19.61
N ALA A 213 12.55 17.10 19.07
CA ALA A 213 11.61 17.62 18.07
C ALA A 213 10.18 17.71 18.61
N PHE A 214 10.03 17.95 19.92
CA PHE A 214 8.75 18.37 20.48
C PHE A 214 8.44 19.82 20.09
N PRO A 215 7.19 20.10 19.66
CA PRO A 215 6.74 21.48 19.54
C PRO A 215 6.59 22.11 20.94
N ASP A 216 6.33 23.41 20.95
CA ASP A 216 5.97 24.19 22.13
C ASP A 216 4.79 23.61 22.91
N THR A 217 3.81 23.02 22.22
CA THR A 217 2.67 22.30 22.83
C THR A 217 3.01 20.88 23.31
N GLY A 218 4.24 20.42 23.14
CA GLY A 218 4.70 19.10 23.58
C GLY A 218 4.24 17.89 22.76
N ALA A 219 3.40 18.08 21.73
CA ALA A 219 2.95 17.03 20.81
C ALA A 219 2.30 17.57 19.52
N TYR A 220 2.18 16.71 18.51
CA TYR A 220 1.66 17.08 17.20
C TYR A 220 0.12 16.98 17.13
N VAL A 221 -0.45 17.70 16.17
CA VAL A 221 -1.88 17.65 15.84
C VAL A 221 -2.07 17.04 14.46
N THR A 222 -3.01 16.09 14.33
CA THR A 222 -3.35 15.45 13.06
C THR A 222 -4.71 15.92 12.56
N ILE A 223 -4.73 16.62 11.42
CA ILE A 223 -5.97 17.06 10.77
C ILE A 223 -6.26 16.22 9.52
N LYS A 224 -7.39 15.52 9.54
CA LYS A 224 -7.88 14.69 8.45
C LYS A 224 -9.00 15.40 7.68
N PHE A 225 -8.80 15.62 6.39
CA PHE A 225 -9.85 16.15 5.52
C PHE A 225 -10.88 15.08 5.15
N HIS A 226 -12.17 15.38 5.32
CA HIS A 226 -13.26 14.52 4.86
C HIS A 226 -13.31 14.41 3.32
N GLN A 227 -12.95 15.48 2.63
CA GLN A 227 -12.80 15.56 1.17
C GLN A 227 -11.49 16.26 0.83
N ALA A 228 -10.83 15.83 -0.25
CA ALA A 228 -9.56 16.43 -0.66
C ALA A 228 -9.65 17.97 -0.79
N PRO A 229 -8.73 18.74 -0.17
CA PRO A 229 -8.81 20.20 -0.15
C PRO A 229 -8.57 20.83 -1.54
N VAL A 230 -7.77 20.16 -2.38
CA VAL A 230 -7.43 20.59 -3.74
C VAL A 230 -8.03 19.66 -4.79
N VAL A 231 -8.16 20.18 -6.02
CA VAL A 231 -8.68 19.41 -7.16
C VAL A 231 -7.73 18.25 -7.48
N SER A 232 -8.29 17.07 -7.76
CA SER A 232 -7.51 15.90 -8.16
C SER A 232 -6.76 16.18 -9.46
N ALA A 233 -5.43 16.11 -9.40
CA ALA A 233 -4.53 16.24 -10.54
C ALA A 233 -3.69 14.96 -10.69
N LYS A 234 -3.03 14.79 -11.84
CA LYS A 234 -2.12 13.66 -12.08
C LYS A 234 -0.89 13.67 -11.16
N GLN A 235 -0.47 14.87 -10.75
CA GLN A 235 0.68 15.08 -9.87
C GLN A 235 0.19 15.57 -8.51
N TYR A 236 0.84 15.09 -7.45
CA TYR A 236 0.59 15.54 -6.08
C TYR A 236 0.95 17.04 -5.93
N ASP A 237 0.04 17.83 -5.38
CA ASP A 237 0.27 19.26 -5.14
C ASP A 237 1.20 19.44 -3.94
N ARG A 238 2.47 19.77 -4.21
CA ARG A 238 3.52 19.95 -3.18
C ARG A 238 3.25 21.11 -2.22
N ARG A 239 2.27 21.98 -2.49
CA ARG A 239 1.85 23.04 -1.56
C ARG A 239 1.18 22.47 -0.31
N LEU A 240 0.59 21.28 -0.39
CA LEU A 240 -0.06 20.61 0.74
C LEU A 240 0.92 20.17 1.84
N LEU A 241 2.21 20.07 1.53
CA LEU A 241 3.25 19.72 2.50
C LEU A 241 3.55 20.84 3.49
N SER A 242 3.06 22.05 3.22
CA SER A 242 3.24 23.24 4.05
C SER A 242 1.96 24.07 3.96
N GLY A 243 0.89 23.56 4.54
CA GLY A 243 -0.39 24.26 4.66
C GLY A 243 -0.56 24.82 6.07
N LEU A 244 -1.32 25.90 6.19
CA LEU A 244 -1.54 26.57 7.47
C LEU A 244 -3.01 26.56 7.83
N PHE A 245 -3.28 26.17 9.06
CA PHE A 245 -4.60 26.25 9.67
C PHE A 245 -4.58 27.41 10.64
N LYS A 246 -5.38 28.43 10.37
CA LYS A 246 -5.67 29.51 11.30
C LYS A 246 -6.96 29.15 12.04
N PRO A 247 -6.96 28.99 13.37
CA PRO A 247 -8.18 28.87 14.14
C PRO A 247 -9.14 30.05 13.87
N ILE A 248 -10.44 29.77 13.89
CA ILE A 248 -11.50 30.76 13.83
C ILE A 248 -12.08 30.88 15.23
N ASP A 249 -12.00 32.09 15.78
CA ASP A 249 -12.55 32.42 17.09
C ASP A 249 -14.07 32.23 17.09
N ARG A 250 -14.61 31.84 18.24
CA ARG A 250 -16.07 31.74 18.41
C ARG A 250 -16.65 33.15 18.42
N THR A 251 -17.85 33.27 17.87
CA THR A 251 -18.62 34.49 18.08
C THR A 251 -19.08 34.55 19.55
N PRO A 252 -19.28 35.73 20.15
CA PRO A 252 -19.73 35.87 21.54
C PRO A 252 -20.97 35.02 21.86
N ASP A 253 -21.92 34.94 20.94
CA ASP A 253 -23.13 34.11 21.08
C ASP A 253 -22.82 32.59 21.10
N GLU A 254 -21.81 32.15 20.33
CA GLU A 254 -21.38 30.74 20.29
C GLU A 254 -20.61 30.38 21.57
N GLU A 255 -19.88 31.34 22.14
CA GLU A 255 -19.14 31.20 23.41
C GLU A 255 -20.08 31.14 24.62
N GLU A 256 -21.05 32.06 24.74
CA GLU A 256 -22.07 32.03 25.81
C GLU A 256 -22.86 30.70 25.79
N ALA A 257 -23.18 30.20 24.60
CA ALA A 257 -23.85 28.91 24.45
C ALA A 257 -22.98 27.73 24.89
N TYR A 258 -21.67 27.79 24.66
CA TYR A 258 -20.72 26.78 25.10
C TYR A 258 -20.56 26.81 26.62
N GLU A 259 -20.36 27.98 27.22
CA GLU A 259 -20.27 28.16 28.68
C GLU A 259 -21.53 27.65 29.39
N ALA A 260 -22.71 27.99 28.85
CA ALA A 260 -23.98 27.49 29.38
C ALA A 260 -24.08 25.95 29.32
N ALA A 261 -23.52 25.33 28.28
CA ALA A 261 -23.46 23.88 28.15
C ALA A 261 -22.45 23.24 29.11
N VAL A 262 -21.31 23.90 29.37
CA VAL A 262 -20.31 23.46 30.37
C VAL A 262 -20.93 23.51 31.76
N ALA A 263 -21.54 24.65 32.13
CA ALA A 263 -22.21 24.81 33.42
C ALA A 263 -23.36 23.80 33.62
N ALA A 264 -24.08 23.46 32.55
CA ALA A 264 -25.11 22.42 32.59
C ALA A 264 -24.50 21.02 32.82
N HIS A 265 -23.38 20.70 32.17
CA HIS A 265 -22.66 19.45 32.39
C HIS A 265 -22.12 19.33 33.82
N GLU A 266 -21.54 20.40 34.36
CA GLU A 266 -21.05 20.43 35.75
C GLU A 266 -22.17 20.19 36.77
N GLN A 267 -23.38 20.65 36.49
CA GLN A 267 -24.55 20.44 37.35
C GLN A 267 -25.07 19.00 37.30
N ASP A 268 -25.01 18.33 36.14
CA ASP A 268 -25.48 16.96 35.98
C ASP A 268 -24.58 16.15 35.01
N PRO A 269 -23.40 15.68 35.48
CA PRO A 269 -22.43 14.99 34.63
C PRO A 269 -22.91 13.64 34.09
N ASP A 270 -23.84 12.98 34.78
CA ASP A 270 -24.32 11.65 34.43
C ASP A 270 -25.32 11.67 33.26
N ASN A 271 -26.11 12.74 33.14
CA ASN A 271 -27.17 12.84 32.12
C ASN A 271 -26.81 13.77 30.96
N ILE A 272 -25.98 14.78 31.19
CA ILE A 272 -25.59 15.76 30.18
C ILE A 272 -24.18 15.39 29.71
N PRO A 273 -23.95 15.13 28.41
CA PRO A 273 -22.59 14.84 27.93
C PRO A 273 -21.70 16.08 27.99
N LYS A 274 -20.40 15.89 28.24
CA LYS A 274 -19.41 16.97 28.21
C LYS A 274 -19.47 17.68 26.84
N PRO A 275 -19.68 19.01 26.78
CA PRO A 275 -19.64 19.72 25.52
C PRO A 275 -18.25 19.61 24.90
N GLN A 276 -18.19 19.43 23.57
CA GLN A 276 -16.93 19.32 22.85
C GLN A 276 -16.41 20.70 22.46
N ASN A 277 -15.16 21.01 22.80
CA ASN A 277 -14.51 22.26 22.45
C ASN A 277 -14.03 22.26 20.98
N THR A 278 -14.94 22.10 20.01
CA THR A 278 -14.54 22.01 18.60
C THR A 278 -14.05 23.36 18.07
N MET A 279 -12.86 23.38 17.47
CA MET A 279 -12.31 24.54 16.79
C MET A 279 -12.70 24.53 15.30
N ASN A 280 -12.98 25.69 14.72
CA ASN A 280 -13.10 25.85 13.26
C ASN A 280 -11.81 26.44 12.70
N TYR A 281 -11.52 26.22 11.41
CA TYR A 281 -10.25 26.65 10.82
C TYR A 281 -10.41 27.31 9.46
N GLU A 282 -9.60 28.32 9.19
CA GLU A 282 -9.30 28.80 7.84
C GLU A 282 -8.02 28.13 7.34
N TYR A 283 -8.10 27.49 6.17
CA TYR A 283 -6.97 26.78 5.59
C TYR A 283 -6.32 27.59 4.47
N TYR A 284 -5.00 27.79 4.58
CA TYR A 284 -4.18 28.56 3.65
C TYR A 284 -3.10 27.68 3.01
N LEU A 285 -2.79 27.96 1.74
CA LEU A 285 -1.72 27.31 0.99
C LEU A 285 -0.75 28.32 0.43
N ALA A 286 0.52 27.96 0.34
CA ALA A 286 1.53 28.79 -0.31
C ALA A 286 1.07 29.24 -1.72
N ALA A 287 1.35 30.49 -2.08
CA ALA A 287 0.92 31.07 -3.36
C ALA A 287 1.44 30.28 -4.58
N SER A 288 2.60 29.62 -4.44
CA SER A 288 3.19 28.75 -5.46
C SER A 288 3.86 27.53 -4.83
N ALA A 289 4.10 26.48 -5.64
CA ALA A 289 4.82 25.29 -5.18
C ALA A 289 6.27 25.60 -4.78
N THR A 290 6.91 26.56 -5.46
CA THR A 290 8.27 27.03 -5.14
C THR A 290 8.30 27.80 -3.82
N ALA A 291 7.29 28.62 -3.54
CA ALA A 291 7.18 29.30 -2.25
C ALA A 291 7.03 28.31 -1.09
N GLY A 292 6.18 27.29 -1.25
CA GLY A 292 6.06 26.23 -0.24
C GLY A 292 7.34 25.40 -0.05
N GLU A 293 8.10 25.17 -1.13
CA GLU A 293 9.40 24.48 -1.03
C GLU A 293 10.45 25.31 -0.30
N ARG A 294 10.59 26.60 -0.63
CA ARG A 294 11.51 27.50 0.07
C ARG A 294 11.09 27.73 1.52
N PHE A 295 9.80 27.80 1.80
CA PHE A 295 9.27 27.86 3.16
C PHE A 295 9.71 26.64 3.98
N ARG A 296 9.57 25.42 3.44
CA ARG A 296 10.05 24.22 4.16
C ARG A 296 11.56 24.22 4.36
N ARG A 297 12.34 24.71 3.38
CA ARG A 297 13.81 24.85 3.53
C ARG A 297 14.19 25.75 4.71
N LYS A 298 13.40 26.78 5.05
CA LYS A 298 13.66 27.62 6.25
C LYS A 298 13.55 26.85 7.57
N PHE A 299 12.76 25.77 7.62
CA PHE A 299 12.61 24.88 8.78
C PHE A 299 13.52 23.65 8.72
N ASP A 300 14.30 23.48 7.64
CA ASP A 300 15.20 22.36 7.46
C ASP A 300 16.54 22.65 8.13
N VAL A 301 16.72 22.17 9.36
CA VAL A 301 17.94 22.39 10.17
C VAL A 301 19.18 21.78 9.51
N GLU A 302 19.01 20.81 8.60
CA GLU A 302 20.12 20.19 7.88
C GLU A 302 20.55 21.00 6.65
N ASP A 303 19.73 21.96 6.20
CA ASP A 303 20.04 22.84 5.08
C ASP A 303 20.95 23.99 5.55
N ALA A 304 22.21 24.00 5.10
CA ALA A 304 23.18 25.02 5.47
C ALA A 304 22.73 26.46 5.13
N ASP A 305 21.85 26.61 4.14
CA ASP A 305 21.33 27.90 3.70
C ASP A 305 19.95 28.21 4.30
N HIS A 306 19.46 27.45 5.29
CA HIS A 306 18.11 27.64 5.84
C HIS A 306 17.89 29.05 6.41
N ASN A 307 18.95 29.69 6.93
CA ASN A 307 18.90 31.04 7.48
C ASN A 307 18.95 32.14 6.41
N ASP A 308 19.17 31.82 5.14
CA ASP A 308 19.31 32.83 4.08
C ASP A 308 17.98 33.54 3.78
N ASP A 309 17.97 34.86 3.84
CA ASP A 309 16.80 35.69 3.51
C ASP A 309 16.44 35.62 2.02
N GLU A 310 17.34 35.20 1.14
CA GLU A 310 17.05 34.94 -0.28
C GLU A 310 16.01 33.83 -0.50
N LEU A 311 15.74 33.02 0.54
CA LEU A 311 14.67 32.03 0.50
C LEU A 311 13.29 32.68 0.49
N TYR A 312 13.12 33.88 1.03
CA TYR A 312 11.85 34.59 0.97
C TYR A 312 11.46 34.90 -0.48
N THR A 313 10.16 34.75 -0.77
CA THR A 313 9.65 34.91 -2.15
C THR A 313 9.06 36.28 -2.42
N HIS A 314 8.70 36.99 -1.35
CA HIS A 314 8.08 38.31 -1.39
C HIS A 314 8.71 39.21 -0.32
N GLN A 315 8.48 40.50 -0.45
CA GLN A 315 8.91 41.51 0.53
C GLN A 315 7.67 42.29 0.96
N SER A 316 7.44 42.36 2.26
CA SER A 316 6.41 43.18 2.91
C SER A 316 7.06 44.38 3.60
N ASP A 317 6.24 45.24 4.19
CA ASP A 317 6.70 46.38 4.98
C ASP A 317 7.54 45.95 6.20
N ALA A 318 7.39 44.70 6.65
CA ALA A 318 8.10 44.11 7.79
C ALA A 318 9.36 43.30 7.40
N GLY A 319 9.65 43.13 6.10
CA GLY A 319 10.82 42.37 5.63
C GLY A 319 10.49 41.27 4.61
N GLY A 320 11.36 40.27 4.49
CA GLY A 320 11.12 39.13 3.60
C GLY A 320 10.00 38.22 4.13
N CYS A 321 9.09 37.79 3.26
CA CYS A 321 7.95 36.96 3.64
C CYS A 321 7.59 35.89 2.59
N PHE A 322 6.76 34.94 3.02
CA PHE A 322 6.07 33.96 2.18
C PHE A 322 4.58 34.28 2.12
N GLN A 323 4.02 34.33 0.92
CA GLN A 323 2.59 34.59 0.73
C GLN A 323 1.80 33.29 0.74
N PHE A 324 0.82 33.21 1.62
CA PHE A 324 -0.14 32.12 1.75
C PHE A 324 -1.53 32.61 1.43
N ARG A 325 -2.21 31.95 0.48
CA ARG A 325 -3.55 32.33 0.04
C ARG A 325 -4.59 31.43 0.68
N ARG A 326 -5.70 32.04 1.09
CA ARG A 326 -6.85 31.32 1.63
C ARG A 326 -7.42 30.37 0.61
N LEU A 327 -7.62 29.11 1.01
CA LEU A 327 -8.27 28.09 0.20
C LEU A 327 -9.77 28.04 0.51
N ARG A 328 -10.13 27.89 1.79
CA ARG A 328 -11.51 27.90 2.32
C ARG A 328 -11.52 27.69 3.84
N GLY A 329 -12.67 27.96 4.46
CA GLY A 329 -13.00 27.58 5.84
C GLY A 329 -13.42 26.11 5.98
N TYR A 330 -13.01 25.51 7.08
CA TYR A 330 -13.30 24.15 7.51
C TYR A 330 -13.95 24.17 8.89
N GLU A 331 -14.95 23.31 9.07
CA GLU A 331 -15.54 23.02 10.38
C GLU A 331 -15.11 21.64 10.84
N THR A 332 -14.90 21.50 12.15
CA THR A 332 -14.54 20.23 12.75
C THR A 332 -15.77 19.35 12.87
N ALA A 333 -15.70 18.15 12.29
CA ALA A 333 -16.78 17.18 12.29
C ALA A 333 -16.65 16.19 13.45
N GLN A 334 -15.40 15.85 13.80
CA GLN A 334 -15.04 14.97 14.91
C GLN A 334 -13.68 15.40 15.44
N GLU A 335 -13.54 15.42 16.76
CA GLU A 335 -12.29 15.74 17.44
C GLU A 335 -12.07 14.75 18.58
N VAL A 336 -10.83 14.31 18.73
CA VAL A 336 -10.36 13.51 19.85
C VAL A 336 -9.09 14.18 20.35
N GLU A 337 -9.09 14.49 21.64
CA GLU A 337 -7.96 15.05 22.36
C GLU A 337 -7.41 14.00 23.33
N PHE A 338 -6.10 13.97 23.46
CA PHE A 338 -5.36 13.04 24.29
C PHE A 338 -4.64 13.80 25.40
N GLU A 339 -4.67 13.26 26.60
CA GLU A 339 -3.92 13.80 27.74
C GLU A 339 -2.41 13.58 27.55
N ALA A 340 -1.59 14.34 28.27
CA ALA A 340 -0.12 14.19 28.23
C ALA A 340 0.36 12.75 28.48
N ALA A 341 -0.36 12.00 29.32
CA ALA A 341 -0.08 10.60 29.64
C ALA A 341 -0.51 9.62 28.54
N THR A 342 -1.50 9.96 27.70
CA THR A 342 -2.13 9.05 26.72
C THR A 342 -1.83 9.41 25.25
N LYS A 343 -1.09 10.50 25.00
CA LYS A 343 -0.70 10.98 23.66
C LYS A 343 0.11 10.03 22.77
N TYR A 344 0.49 8.85 23.28
CA TYR A 344 1.17 7.78 22.53
C TYR A 344 0.28 6.56 22.25
N ASP A 345 -0.94 6.51 22.79
CA ASP A 345 -1.74 5.28 22.84
C ASP A 345 -2.44 4.96 21.52
N GLU A 346 -2.96 5.97 20.82
CA GLU A 346 -3.77 5.77 19.61
C GLU A 346 -3.03 6.02 18.29
N GLU A 347 -2.33 7.13 18.19
CA GLU A 347 -1.69 7.59 16.95
C GLU A 347 -0.31 8.17 17.23
N ILE A 348 0.67 7.76 16.43
CA ILE A 348 2.02 8.30 16.44
C ILE A 348 2.43 8.64 15.01
N ILE A 349 3.22 9.69 14.86
CA ILE A 349 3.83 10.06 13.59
C ILE A 349 5.18 9.34 13.51
N LEU A 350 5.53 8.82 12.32
CA LEU A 350 6.82 8.18 12.07
C LEU A 350 7.63 8.99 11.07
N SER A 351 8.87 9.30 11.41
CA SER A 351 9.88 9.83 10.50
C SER A 351 10.98 8.80 10.28
N TYR A 352 11.42 8.64 9.04
CA TYR A 352 12.47 7.69 8.68
C TYR A 352 13.74 8.48 8.42
N ASN A 353 14.77 8.24 9.24
CA ASN A 353 16.11 8.72 8.96
C ASN A 353 16.96 7.57 8.41
N GLU A 354 17.32 7.66 7.13
CA GLU A 354 18.24 6.72 6.49
C GLU A 354 19.70 7.14 6.64
N ASP A 355 19.94 8.41 6.97
CA ASP A 355 21.27 8.99 7.09
C ASP A 355 21.90 8.67 8.44
N THR A 356 23.23 8.64 8.45
CA THR A 356 24.05 8.33 9.63
C THR A 356 24.77 9.56 10.18
N PHE A 357 24.33 10.76 9.80
CA PHE A 357 24.99 12.00 10.19
C PHE A 357 24.63 12.41 11.61
N TYR A 358 25.65 12.70 12.42
CA TYR A 358 25.48 13.21 13.78
C TYR A 358 24.67 14.54 13.76
N PRO A 359 23.67 14.73 14.65
CA PRO A 359 23.40 13.94 15.85
C PRO A 359 22.51 12.71 15.65
N ASN A 360 21.85 12.57 14.49
CA ASN A 360 20.79 11.58 14.30
C ASN A 360 21.31 10.28 13.68
N GLN A 361 21.11 9.18 14.39
CA GLN A 361 21.45 7.85 13.87
C GLN A 361 20.38 7.32 12.92
N LYS A 362 20.75 6.37 12.06
CA LYS A 362 19.78 5.64 11.23
C LYS A 362 18.73 5.00 12.13
N ALA A 363 17.52 5.53 12.11
CA ALA A 363 16.42 5.10 12.96
C ALA A 363 15.07 5.51 12.37
N VAL A 364 14.02 4.87 12.86
CA VAL A 364 12.66 5.36 12.73
C VAL A 364 12.35 6.14 14.00
N TYR A 365 12.13 7.43 13.85
CA TYR A 365 11.75 8.32 14.92
C TYR A 365 10.23 8.36 15.06
N TYR A 366 9.72 8.36 16.28
CA TYR A 366 8.29 8.52 16.53
C TYR A 366 7.97 9.74 17.37
N TYR A 367 6.83 10.36 17.06
CA TYR A 367 6.32 11.57 17.70
C TYR A 367 4.88 11.35 18.19
N PRO A 368 4.51 11.87 19.38
CA PRO A 368 3.16 11.76 19.90
C PRO A 368 2.18 12.66 19.15
N VAL A 369 0.90 12.28 19.22
CA VAL A 369 -0.22 13.07 18.72
C VAL A 369 -1.12 13.40 19.90
N GLN A 370 -1.33 14.69 20.17
CA GLN A 370 -2.21 15.16 21.25
C GLN A 370 -3.64 15.42 20.77
N GLN A 371 -3.82 15.77 19.49
CA GLN A 371 -5.15 16.04 18.95
C GLN A 371 -5.32 15.44 17.56
N LYS A 372 -6.50 14.86 17.34
CA LYS A 372 -6.92 14.30 16.07
C LYS A 372 -8.27 14.86 15.67
N SER A 373 -8.27 15.65 14.59
CA SER A 373 -9.48 16.32 14.09
C SER A 373 -9.83 15.86 12.69
N THR A 374 -11.09 15.54 12.43
CA THR A 374 -11.62 15.34 11.09
C THR A 374 -12.42 16.56 10.67
N VAL A 375 -11.97 17.24 9.62
CA VAL A 375 -12.54 18.51 9.16
C VAL A 375 -13.32 18.36 7.85
N ARG A 376 -14.39 19.14 7.69
CA ARG A 376 -15.19 19.22 6.47
C ARG A 376 -15.39 20.67 6.02
N PRO A 377 -15.57 20.95 4.73
CA PRO A 377 -15.77 22.33 4.26
C PRO A 377 -17.03 22.94 4.89
N GLN A 378 -16.93 24.17 5.40
CA GLN A 378 -18.09 24.93 5.90
C GLN A 378 -19.04 25.21 4.74
N ARG A 379 -20.16 24.49 4.63
CA ARG A 379 -21.16 24.74 3.56
C ARG A 379 -22.22 25.73 4.03
N THR A 380 -22.64 25.64 5.28
CA THR A 380 -23.78 26.41 5.81
C THR A 380 -23.44 27.89 5.99
N LYS A 381 -22.30 28.20 6.65
CA LYS A 381 -21.80 29.58 6.79
C LYS A 381 -21.51 30.23 5.42
N ASN A 382 -20.93 29.48 4.47
CA ASN A 382 -20.71 29.96 3.09
C ASN A 382 -22.02 30.26 2.33
N ILE A 383 -23.07 29.45 2.52
CA ILE A 383 -24.40 29.70 1.92
C ILE A 383 -25.05 30.94 2.56
N ALA A 384 -24.98 31.09 3.88
CA ALA A 384 -25.52 32.23 4.59
C ALA A 384 -24.85 33.56 4.19
N ARG A 385 -23.53 33.56 4.00
CA ARG A 385 -22.78 34.71 3.45
C ARG A 385 -23.20 35.05 2.03
N ASN A 386 -23.32 34.05 1.14
CA ASN A 386 -23.74 34.27 -0.25
C ASN A 386 -25.18 34.80 -0.40
N ILE A 387 -26.05 34.56 0.60
CA ILE A 387 -27.43 35.04 0.62
C ILE A 387 -27.57 36.37 1.39
N GLY A 388 -26.49 36.86 2.03
CA GLY A 388 -26.46 38.13 2.76
C GLY A 388 -27.18 38.10 4.11
N ILE A 389 -27.23 36.94 4.76
CA ILE A 389 -27.91 36.73 6.06
C ILE A 389 -26.91 36.76 7.22
N ALA A 390 -25.62 36.50 6.96
CA ALA A 390 -24.57 36.52 7.98
C ALA A 390 -23.93 37.91 8.08
N GLU A 391 -23.50 38.28 9.30
CA GLU A 391 -22.71 39.47 9.55
C GLU A 391 -21.36 39.43 8.79
N GLU A 392 -20.82 40.61 8.47
CA GLU A 392 -19.57 40.77 7.71
C GLU A 392 -18.36 40.37 8.57
N GLU A 393 -18.14 39.07 8.77
CA GLU A 393 -16.90 38.55 9.34
C GLU A 393 -15.72 38.90 8.41
N GLN A 394 -14.69 39.54 8.96
CA GLN A 394 -13.48 39.91 8.23
C GLN A 394 -12.70 38.64 7.82
N VAL A 395 -12.82 38.26 6.55
CA VAL A 395 -12.08 37.13 5.98
C VAL A 395 -10.71 37.59 5.53
N ILE A 396 -9.67 36.92 5.98
CA ILE A 396 -8.30 37.20 5.53
C ILE A 396 -8.04 36.39 4.26
N ASP A 397 -7.84 37.06 3.11
CA ASP A 397 -7.59 36.36 1.85
C ASP A 397 -6.15 35.89 1.69
N GLN A 398 -5.21 36.57 2.33
CA GLN A 398 -3.78 36.32 2.23
C GLN A 398 -3.08 36.57 3.57
N LEU A 399 -2.15 35.67 3.90
CA LEU A 399 -1.21 35.80 5.01
C LEU A 399 0.19 36.00 4.45
N ASP A 400 0.89 36.99 4.98
CA ASP A 400 2.31 37.23 4.73
C ASP A 400 3.08 36.73 5.95
N ILE A 401 3.95 35.74 5.75
CA ILE A 401 4.53 34.95 6.84
C ILE A 401 6.04 35.05 6.83
N THR A 402 6.58 35.41 7.98
CA THR A 402 8.02 35.47 8.27
C THR A 402 8.35 34.36 9.26
N VAL A 403 9.52 33.75 9.11
CA VAL A 403 10.01 32.71 10.03
C VAL A 403 10.97 33.36 10.99
N GLU A 404 10.73 33.19 12.28
CA GLU A 404 11.55 33.72 13.37
C GLU A 404 11.97 32.58 14.31
N ASP A 405 13.11 32.75 14.98
CA ASP A 405 13.56 31.81 16.00
C ASP A 405 12.65 31.88 17.24
N PRO A 406 12.45 30.76 17.95
CA PRO A 406 11.62 30.73 19.15
C PRO A 406 12.17 31.66 20.23
N THR A 407 11.27 32.36 20.93
CA THR A 407 11.57 33.20 22.09
C THR A 407 12.12 32.37 23.26
N GLU A 408 12.69 33.03 24.26
CA GLU A 408 13.26 32.35 25.43
C GLU A 408 12.20 31.53 26.19
N GLU A 409 10.99 32.07 26.36
CA GLU A 409 9.84 31.40 26.97
C GLU A 409 9.47 30.11 26.22
N VAL A 410 9.37 30.17 24.88
CA VAL A 410 9.06 28.99 24.05
C VAL A 410 10.15 27.93 24.16
N ARG A 411 11.42 28.33 24.25
CA ARG A 411 12.53 27.38 24.45
C ARG A 411 12.46 26.69 25.80
N GLU A 412 12.01 27.39 26.83
CA GLU A 412 11.79 26.80 28.16
C GLU A 412 10.64 25.78 28.15
N MET A 413 9.54 26.06 27.45
CA MET A 413 8.42 25.11 27.27
C MET A 413 8.88 23.84 26.51
N ILE A 414 9.57 24.01 25.38
CA ILE A 414 10.12 22.88 24.60
C ILE A 414 11.05 22.03 25.48
N LYS A 415 11.90 22.66 26.28
CA LYS A 415 12.81 21.97 27.19
C LYS A 415 12.05 21.23 28.31
N ALA A 416 10.98 21.82 28.84
CA ALA A 416 10.14 21.16 29.85
C ALA A 416 9.52 19.87 29.30
N HIS A 417 9.01 19.90 28.06
CA HIS A 417 8.46 18.71 27.39
C HIS A 417 9.53 17.68 27.00
N HIS A 418 10.74 18.13 26.63
CA HIS A 418 11.88 17.24 26.43
C HIS A 418 12.22 16.47 27.72
N ASP A 419 12.29 17.18 28.86
CA ASP A 419 12.65 16.58 30.15
C ASP A 419 11.52 15.71 30.75
N HIS A 420 10.25 16.06 30.48
CA HIS A 420 9.05 15.37 30.97
C HIS A 420 8.10 14.97 29.81
N PRO A 421 8.48 14.00 28.97
CA PRO A 421 7.75 13.67 27.73
C PRO A 421 6.38 13.01 27.93
N LEU A 422 6.08 12.53 29.14
CA LEU A 422 4.80 11.92 29.53
C LEU A 422 3.98 12.82 30.48
N GLY A 423 4.42 14.07 30.67
CA GLY A 423 3.85 15.03 31.61
C GLY A 423 4.44 14.96 33.02
N GLY A 424 3.96 15.85 33.89
CA GLY A 424 4.39 16.02 35.29
C GLY A 424 5.55 17.01 35.50
N GLY A 425 5.82 17.89 34.53
CA GLY A 425 6.74 19.01 34.68
C GLY A 425 6.02 20.30 35.13
N PRO A 426 6.75 21.34 35.59
CA PRO A 426 6.14 22.58 36.11
C PRO A 426 5.25 23.34 35.11
N ALA A 427 5.40 23.09 33.80
CA ALA A 427 4.57 23.72 32.76
C ALA A 427 3.10 23.24 32.77
N GLU A 428 2.83 21.99 33.15
CA GLU A 428 1.46 21.47 33.24
C GLU A 428 0.71 22.01 34.47
N GLU A 429 1.43 22.34 35.55
CA GLU A 429 0.85 23.01 36.74
C GLU A 429 0.43 24.46 36.43
N GLU A 430 1.03 25.11 35.41
CA GLU A 430 0.66 26.46 34.97
C GLU A 430 -0.48 26.46 33.93
N GLU A 431 -0.59 25.42 33.09
CA GLU A 431 -1.72 25.25 32.15
C GLU A 431 -3.04 24.90 32.86
N GLU A 432 -3.02 24.08 33.93
CA GLU A 432 -4.21 23.85 34.78
C GLU A 432 -4.74 25.14 35.43
N HIS A 433 -3.89 26.16 35.56
CA HIS A 433 -4.27 27.48 36.06
C HIS A 433 -4.70 28.47 34.96
N HIS A 434 -4.46 28.17 33.67
CA HIS A 434 -4.81 29.01 32.52
C HIS A 434 -6.09 28.57 31.79
N GLU A 435 -6.64 27.38 32.04
CA GLU A 435 -7.97 26.96 31.53
C GLU A 435 -9.15 27.81 32.08
N GLY A 436 -8.89 28.92 32.79
CA GLY A 436 -9.92 29.78 33.37
C GLY A 436 -9.67 31.28 33.31
N GLN A 437 -8.72 31.78 32.53
CA GLN A 437 -8.52 33.23 32.36
C GLN A 437 -8.23 33.59 30.90
N ASP A 438 -9.29 33.89 30.15
CA ASP A 438 -9.18 34.65 28.92
C ASP A 438 -8.57 36.02 29.20
N ALA A 439 -7.54 36.34 28.42
CA ALA A 439 -6.78 37.56 28.50
C ALA A 439 -7.58 38.75 27.95
N GLU A 440 -8.31 39.45 28.83
CA GLU A 440 -8.74 40.83 28.55
C GLU A 440 -7.63 41.81 28.95
N GLY A 441 -6.96 42.35 27.94
CA GLY A 441 -6.16 43.56 28.08
C GLY A 441 -7.06 44.79 27.95
N GLU A 442 -7.32 45.49 29.06
CA GLU A 442 -7.70 46.91 29.05
C GLU A 442 -6.86 47.73 30.03
N GLU A 443 -6.32 48.83 29.52
CA GLU A 443 -5.68 49.92 30.26
C GLU A 443 -6.71 50.69 31.09
N ASP A 444 -6.44 50.96 32.38
CA ASP A 444 -6.17 52.31 32.94
C ASP A 444 -6.44 52.48 34.45
N VAL A 445 -5.43 53.06 35.12
CA VAL A 445 -5.48 54.12 36.18
C VAL A 445 -5.90 53.80 37.63
N ASP A 446 -4.88 53.91 38.51
CA ASP A 446 -4.83 54.41 39.89
C ASP A 446 -5.98 54.13 40.89
N HIS A 447 -5.67 53.39 41.97
CA HIS A 447 -5.71 54.01 43.31
C HIS A 447 -4.91 53.29 44.42
N ARG A 448 -4.30 54.14 45.24
CA ARG A 448 -3.49 53.89 46.44
C ARG A 448 -4.22 53.07 47.51
N GLY A 449 -3.45 52.26 48.27
CA GLY A 449 -3.64 52.22 49.72
C GLY A 449 -3.43 50.89 50.44
N SER A 450 -2.27 50.79 51.10
CA SER A 450 -2.11 50.24 52.46
C SER A 450 -2.05 48.71 52.68
N SER A 451 -0.82 48.25 52.98
CA SER A 451 -0.53 47.21 53.98
C SER A 451 -1.09 47.60 55.37
N PRO A 452 -1.29 46.68 56.36
CA PRO A 452 -0.23 45.77 56.84
C PRO A 452 -0.61 44.41 57.52
N ALA A 453 0.45 43.61 57.71
CA ALA A 453 0.82 42.81 58.90
C ALA A 453 0.13 41.46 59.25
N ALA A 454 0.94 40.40 59.09
CA ALA A 454 1.48 39.49 60.13
C ALA A 454 0.55 38.79 61.15
N ARG A 455 0.67 37.45 61.22
CA ARG A 455 0.92 36.62 62.44
C ARG A 455 0.94 35.13 62.07
N ARG A 456 2.10 34.47 62.19
CA ARG A 456 2.59 33.64 63.32
C ARG A 456 2.06 32.19 63.35
N SER A 457 2.97 31.32 62.94
CA SER A 457 3.26 29.95 63.40
C SER A 457 2.80 29.55 64.81
N ARG A 458 2.35 28.28 64.96
CA ARG A 458 2.53 27.48 66.17
C ARG A 458 2.51 25.97 65.86
N SER A 459 3.67 25.35 66.05
CA SER A 459 3.92 23.93 66.29
C SER A 459 3.54 23.54 67.73
N VAL A 460 2.97 22.35 67.97
CA VAL A 460 3.14 21.59 69.22
C VAL A 460 3.06 20.08 68.92
N SER A 461 3.96 19.37 69.58
CA SER A 461 4.35 17.97 69.58
C SER A 461 3.48 17.04 70.44
N GLU A 462 3.60 15.75 70.10
CA GLU A 462 3.44 14.48 70.83
C GLU A 462 3.34 14.48 72.37
N GLU A 463 2.49 13.58 72.89
CA GLU A 463 2.72 12.63 74.02
C GLU A 463 1.51 11.65 74.06
N ARG A 464 1.70 10.37 73.67
CA ARG A 464 1.79 9.16 74.52
C ARG A 464 0.74 9.05 75.64
N ASP A 465 -0.05 7.96 75.59
CA ASP A 465 -0.14 7.00 76.70
C ASP A 465 -0.77 5.67 76.23
N ALA A 466 -0.18 4.59 76.71
CA ALA A 466 -0.60 3.20 76.58
C ALA A 466 -0.68 2.58 77.98
N GLU A 467 -1.36 1.42 78.05
CA GLU A 467 -1.43 0.43 79.14
C GLU A 467 -2.74 0.40 79.96
N GLY A 468 -3.30 -0.81 80.07
CA GLY A 468 -4.46 -1.16 80.89
C GLY A 468 -5.11 -2.50 80.51
N GLU A 469 -4.42 -3.61 80.81
CA GLU A 469 -4.89 -4.99 81.13
C GLU A 469 -6.30 -5.05 81.78
N ASP A 470 -7.08 -6.14 81.86
CA ASP A 470 -7.10 -7.55 81.45
C ASP A 470 -8.54 -8.03 81.79
N ASP A 471 -8.95 -9.17 81.22
CA ASP A 471 -9.75 -10.27 81.83
C ASP A 471 -10.84 -10.88 80.93
N ASP A 472 -10.75 -12.22 80.86
CA ASP A 472 -11.64 -13.29 80.36
C ASP A 472 -11.68 -13.68 78.86
#